data_AF-H1KC35-F1
#
_entry.id   AF-H1KC35-F1
#
_cell.length_a   1.000
_cell.length_b   1.000
_cell.length_c   1.000
_cell.angle_alpha   90.00
_cell.angle_beta   90.00
_cell.angle_gamma   90.00
#
_symmetry.space_group_name_H-M   'P 1'
#
loop_
_entity.id
_entity.type
_entity.pdbx_description
1 polymer ?
#
loop_
_entity_poly.entity_id
_entity_poly.type
_entity_poly.pdbx_seq_one_letter_code
_entity_poly.pdbx_strand_id
1 'polypeptide(L)'
;MVRVLRASNSYVIADEGGWLPGCFVSEAGARRAGEALSCQQLRAIQDRKNAEAGGVGGVIEDADVDEALERQSPAPAAARRG
;
A
#
# COMPACT_ATOMS: atom_id res chain seq x y z
N MET A 1 -4.75 14.41 7.62
CA MET A 1 -3.77 13.61 8.40
C MET A 1 -4.17 12.13 8.36
N VAL A 2 -3.24 11.19 8.13
CA VAL A 2 -3.58 9.75 8.13
C VAL A 2 -3.56 9.15 9.54
N ARG A 3 -4.45 8.20 9.79
CA ARG A 3 -4.57 7.41 11.02
C ARG A 3 -4.54 5.93 10.67
N VAL A 4 -3.78 5.15 11.42
CA VAL A 4 -3.77 3.69 11.30
C VAL A 4 -4.64 3.10 12.40
N LEU A 5 -5.59 2.25 12.03
CA LEU A 5 -6.52 1.60 12.92
C LEU A 5 -6.30 0.09 12.86
N ARG A 6 -6.41 -0.58 14.01
CA ARG A 6 -6.35 -2.05 14.08
C ARG A 6 -7.72 -2.65 13.78
N ALA A 7 -7.78 -3.56 12.81
CA ALA A 7 -8.97 -4.32 12.44
C ALA A 7 -8.70 -5.82 12.63
N SER A 8 -9.18 -6.38 13.74
CA SER A 8 -8.92 -7.76 14.19
C SER A 8 -7.43 -8.12 14.18
N ASN A 9 -6.95 -8.76 13.12
CA ASN A 9 -5.57 -9.23 12.94
C ASN A 9 -4.80 -8.45 11.86
N SER A 10 -5.32 -7.29 11.45
CA SER A 10 -4.78 -6.45 10.39
C SER A 10 -4.84 -4.98 10.78
N TYR A 11 -4.28 -4.14 9.93
CA TYR A 11 -4.31 -2.70 10.04
C TYR A 11 -4.95 -2.09 8.79
N VAL A 12 -5.60 -0.96 8.96
CA VAL A 12 -6.35 -0.24 7.94
C VAL A 12 -6.09 1.24 8.12
N ILE A 13 -6.14 2.00 7.03
CA ILE A 13 -5.81 3.43 7.05
C ILE A 13 -7.11 4.23 6.93
N ALA A 14 -7.24 5.27 7.73
CA ALA A 14 -8.30 6.26 7.64
C ALA A 14 -7.71 7.67 7.56
N ASP A 15 -8.36 8.55 6.82
CA ASP A 15 -8.06 9.98 6.76
C ASP A 15 -9.33 10.82 6.99
N GLU A 16 -9.27 12.12 6.73
CA GLU A 16 -10.41 13.03 6.88
C GLU A 16 -11.56 12.73 5.90
N GLY A 17 -11.27 12.06 4.78
CA GLY A 17 -12.23 11.65 3.75
C GLY A 17 -12.82 10.26 3.96
N GLY A 18 -12.30 9.47 4.91
CA GLY A 18 -12.83 8.16 5.29
C GLY A 18 -11.78 7.06 5.28
N TRP A 19 -12.18 5.85 4.90
CA TRP A 19 -11.29 4.69 4.84
C TRP A 19 -10.53 4.66 3.52
N LEU A 20 -9.20 4.54 3.59
CA LEU A 20 -8.40 4.27 2.42
C LEU A 20 -8.40 2.76 2.12
N PRO A 21 -8.26 2.37 0.84
CA PRO A 21 -8.12 0.96 0.46
C PRO A 21 -6.88 0.33 1.12
N GLY A 22 -6.99 -0.93 1.49
CA GLY A 22 -5.85 -1.71 1.97
C GLY A 22 -6.09 -2.35 3.33
N CYS A 23 -5.77 -3.64 3.43
CA CYS A 23 -5.73 -4.43 4.65
C CYS A 23 -4.29 -4.87 4.86
N PHE A 24 -3.62 -4.37 5.90
CA PHE A 24 -2.18 -4.51 6.09
C PHE A 24 -1.85 -5.49 7.22
N VAL A 25 -0.75 -6.23 7.07
CA VAL A 25 -0.27 -7.14 8.13
C VAL A 25 0.34 -6.40 9.32
N SER A 26 0.89 -5.19 9.09
CA SER A 26 1.60 -4.42 10.11
C SER A 26 1.14 -2.96 10.17
N GLU A 27 1.23 -2.36 11.37
CA GLU A 27 0.93 -0.93 11.56
C GLU A 27 1.94 -0.06 10.81
N ALA A 28 3.21 -0.45 10.83
CA ALA A 28 4.29 0.28 10.19
C ALA A 28 4.12 0.31 8.66
N GLY A 29 3.76 -0.82 8.05
CA GLY A 29 3.43 -0.93 6.64
C GLY A 29 2.24 -0.05 6.26
N ALA A 30 1.15 -0.12 7.03
CA ALA A 30 -0.01 0.74 6.83
C ALA A 30 0.34 2.24 6.92
N ARG A 31 1.17 2.62 7.91
CA ARG A 31 1.59 4.02 8.08
C ARG A 31 2.41 4.51 6.89
N ARG A 32 3.45 3.77 6.50
CA ARG A 32 4.29 4.11 5.34
C ARG A 32 3.45 4.21 4.07
N ALA A 33 2.57 3.25 3.85
CA ALA A 33 1.68 3.23 2.70
C ALA A 33 0.73 4.45 2.68
N GLY A 34 0.11 4.78 3.82
CA GLY A 34 -0.79 5.94 3.92
C GLY A 34 -0.09 7.30 3.75
N GLU A 35 1.19 7.39 4.10
CA GLU A 35 1.97 8.62 3.95
C GLU A 35 2.53 8.81 2.54
N ALA A 36 2.81 7.72 1.82
CA ALA A 36 3.59 7.76 0.58
C ALA A 36 2.87 7.24 -0.68
N LEU A 37 1.70 6.61 -0.55
CA LEU A 37 0.93 6.08 -1.67
C LEU A 37 -0.42 6.79 -1.82
N SER A 38 -0.81 7.06 -3.06
CA SER A 38 -2.15 7.54 -3.38
C SER A 38 -3.21 6.45 -3.18
N CYS A 39 -4.46 6.87 -2.98
CA CYS A 39 -5.62 5.97 -2.87
C CYS A 39 -5.71 4.98 -4.06
N GLN A 40 -5.38 5.41 -5.28
CA GLN A 40 -5.36 4.55 -6.47
C GLN A 40 -4.28 3.47 -6.40
N GLN A 41 -3.08 3.80 -5.91
CA GLN A 41 -2.00 2.83 -5.72
C GLN A 41 -2.36 1.81 -4.63
N LEU A 42 -2.92 2.27 -3.52
CA LEU A 42 -3.41 1.40 -2.45
C LEU A 42 -4.49 0.43 -2.95
N ARG A 43 -5.44 0.93 -3.75
CA ARG A 43 -6.48 0.11 -4.41
C ARG A 43 -5.85 -0.96 -5.30
N ALA A 44 -4.87 -0.59 -6.12
CA ALA A 44 -4.20 -1.52 -7.02
C ALA A 44 -3.46 -2.64 -6.28
N ILE A 45 -2.76 -2.32 -5.18
CA ILE A 45 -2.10 -3.34 -4.35
C ILE A 45 -3.16 -4.26 -3.73
N GLN A 46 -4.23 -3.70 -3.14
CA GLN A 46 -5.29 -4.51 -2.52
C GLN A 46 -5.98 -5.42 -3.54
N ASP A 47 -6.24 -4.94 -4.76
CA ASP A 47 -6.87 -5.75 -5.81
C ASP A 47 -5.95 -6.89 -6.27
N ARG A 48 -4.64 -6.64 -6.37
CA ARG A 48 -3.64 -7.70 -6.63
C ARG A 48 -3.67 -8.76 -5.52
N LYS A 49 -3.60 -8.36 -4.24
CA LYS A 49 -3.64 -9.31 -3.12
C LYS A 49 -4.96 -10.06 -3.03
N ASN A 50 -6.07 -9.41 -3.35
CA ASN A 50 -7.37 -10.06 -3.44
C ASN A 50 -7.40 -11.12 -4.55
N ALA A 51 -6.83 -10.84 -5.72
CA ALA A 51 -6.73 -11.81 -6.81
C ALA A 51 -5.84 -13.01 -6.41
N GLU A 52 -4.71 -12.78 -5.75
CA GLU A 52 -3.84 -13.83 -5.19
C GLU A 52 -4.57 -14.72 -4.16
N ALA A 53 -5.49 -14.13 -3.38
CA ALA A 53 -6.30 -14.84 -2.39
C ALA A 53 -7.57 -15.53 -2.96
N GLY A 54 -7.80 -15.48 -4.28
CA GLY A 54 -8.97 -16.08 -4.92
C GLY A 54 -10.23 -15.21 -4.95
N GLY A 55 -10.11 -13.90 -4.69
CA GLY A 55 -11.15 -12.91 -4.94
C GLY A 55 -11.21 -11.79 -3.90
N VAL A 56 -11.17 -12.13 -2.61
CA VAL A 56 -11.26 -11.17 -1.48
C VAL A 56 -10.42 -11.64 -0.30
N GLY A 57 -10.07 -10.71 0.60
CA GLY A 57 -9.37 -11.03 1.85
C GLY A 57 -7.85 -11.07 1.73
N GLY A 58 -7.29 -10.56 0.62
CA GLY A 58 -5.85 -10.40 0.49
C GLY A 58 -5.31 -9.45 1.55
N VAL A 59 -4.21 -9.83 2.19
CA VAL A 59 -3.49 -8.99 3.16
C VAL A 59 -2.24 -8.45 2.50
N ILE A 60 -2.05 -7.14 2.59
CA ILE A 60 -0.89 -6.41 2.11
C ILE A 60 0.25 -6.60 3.11
N GLU A 61 1.34 -7.17 2.64
CA GLU A 61 2.56 -7.38 3.40
C GLU A 61 3.49 -6.16 3.29
N ASP A 62 4.45 -6.05 4.21
CA ASP A 62 5.41 -4.94 4.19
C ASP A 62 6.23 -4.93 2.88
N ALA A 63 6.51 -6.11 2.31
CA ALA A 63 7.18 -6.26 1.02
C ALA A 63 6.36 -5.70 -0.15
N ASP A 64 5.02 -5.82 -0.11
CA ASP A 64 4.15 -5.25 -1.15
C ASP A 64 4.19 -3.71 -1.13
N VAL A 65 4.31 -3.13 0.08
CA VAL A 65 4.50 -1.69 0.27
C VAL A 65 5.86 -1.25 -0.24
N ASP A 66 6.93 -1.96 0.13
CA ASP A 66 8.29 -1.64 -0.30
C ASP A 66 8.42 -1.70 -1.82
N GLU A 67 7.90 -2.74 -2.46
CA GLU A 67 7.83 -2.86 -3.92
C GLU A 67 7.09 -1.68 -4.56
N ALA A 68 5.95 -1.28 -3.98
CA ALA A 68 5.20 -0.15 -4.48
C ALA A 68 5.98 1.17 -4.36
N LEU A 69 6.70 1.39 -3.26
CA LEU A 69 7.54 2.58 -3.06
C LEU A 69 8.75 2.60 -4.01
N GLU A 70 9.39 1.46 -4.25
CA GLU A 70 10.49 1.34 -5.20
C GLU A 70 10.03 1.66 -6.63
N ARG A 71 8.84 1.18 -7.02
CA ARG A 71 8.24 1.50 -8.33
C ARG A 71 7.89 2.98 -8.52
N GLN A 72 7.78 3.76 -7.43
CA GLN A 72 7.62 5.22 -7.51
C GLN A 72 8.93 5.94 -7.78
N SER A 73 10.07 5.32 -7.47
CA SER A 73 11.36 5.91 -7.81
C SER A 73 11.50 5.93 -9.33
N PRO A 74 11.70 7.09 -9.98
CA PRO A 74 12.01 7.10 -11.39
C PRO A 74 13.21 6.18 -11.60
N ALA A 75 13.11 5.27 -12.57
CA ALA A 75 14.21 4.41 -12.97
C ALA A 75 15.49 5.25 -12.98
N PRO A 76 16.61 4.77 -12.39
CA PRO A 76 17.86 5.52 -12.44
C PRO A 76 18.08 5.90 -13.89
N ALA A 77 18.18 7.20 -14.16
CA ALA A 77 18.30 7.75 -15.49
C ALA A 77 19.48 7.05 -16.19
N ALA A 78 19.17 5.98 -16.92
CA ALA A 78 20.15 5.22 -17.65
C ALA A 78 20.81 6.23 -18.59
N ALA A 79 22.09 6.43 -18.33
CA ALA A 79 23.01 7.33 -18.98
C ALA A 79 22.59 7.71 -20.41
N ARG A 80 21.84 8.81 -20.54
CA ARG A 80 21.84 9.61 -21.76
C ARG A 80 23.12 10.45 -21.74
N ARG A 81 24.23 9.79 -22.02
CA ARG A 81 25.47 10.40 -22.54
C ARG A 81 25.87 9.46 -23.67
N GLY A 82 25.73 9.84 -24.93
CA GLY A 82 26.19 11.10 -25.51
C GLY A 82 27.46 10.77 -26.25
#